data_AF-A0A381R8W8-F1
#
_entry.id   AF-A0A381R8W8-F1
#
_cell.length_a   1.000
_cell.length_b   1.000
_cell.length_c   1.000
_cell.angle_alpha   90.00
_cell.angle_beta   90.00
_cell.angle_gamma   90.00
#
_symmetry.space_group_name_H-M   'P 1'
#
loop_
_entity.id
_entity.type
_entity.pdbx_description
1 polymer ?
#
loop_
_entity_poly.entity_id
_entity_poly.type
_entity_poly.pdbx_seq_one_letter_code
_entity_poly.pdbx_strand_id
1 'polypeptide(L)'
;MVDDAMVAAAGRSAAADVGPRVRRLLAADIDEQRTGPLALVRHAVAYPASVLSAAGVAPVERDADAVRLFPDDAYDLSPASFAELHPDLRGPGLEWGAAKAHVHRRRHGAHPGFPDSGG
;
A
#
# COMPACT_ATOMS: atom_id res chain seq x y z
N MET A 1 -6.07 30.09 -0.47
CA MET A 1 -4.79 29.86 -1.20
C MET A 1 -4.04 28.80 -0.42
N VAL A 2 -3.63 27.71 -1.07
CA VAL A 2 -2.77 26.71 -0.40
C VAL A 2 -1.38 27.31 -0.31
N ASP A 3 -0.79 27.27 0.88
CA ASP A 3 0.61 27.66 1.11
C ASP A 3 1.51 26.41 1.24
N ASP A 4 2.80 26.59 0.95
CA ASP A 4 3.80 25.51 1.00
C ASP A 4 3.93 24.89 2.41
N ALA A 5 3.64 25.66 3.45
CA ALA A 5 3.72 25.19 4.83
C ALA A 5 2.61 24.17 5.13
N MET A 6 1.40 24.37 4.62
CA MET A 6 0.29 23.43 4.69
C MET A 6 0.59 22.14 3.91
N VAL A 7 1.15 22.26 2.71
CA VAL A 7 1.57 21.08 1.91
C VAL A 7 2.60 20.27 2.70
N ALA A 8 3.63 20.93 3.22
CA ALA A 8 4.67 20.28 4.00
C ALA A 8 4.13 19.69 5.32
N ALA A 9 3.14 20.34 5.95
CA ALA A 9 2.49 19.84 7.14
C ALA A 9 1.66 18.58 6.84
N ALA A 10 0.90 18.56 5.75
CA ALA A 10 0.15 17.37 5.31
C ALA A 10 1.09 16.18 5.06
N GLY A 11 2.23 16.41 4.40
CA GLY A 11 3.26 15.38 4.20
C GLY A 11 3.85 14.86 5.51
N ARG A 12 4.14 15.75 6.47
CA ARG A 12 4.61 15.35 7.81
C ARG A 12 3.56 14.55 8.57
N SER A 13 2.29 14.95 8.52
CA SER A 13 1.19 14.22 9.15
C SER A 13 1.01 12.83 8.54
N ALA A 14 1.06 12.72 7.20
CA ALA A 14 1.03 11.44 6.51
C ALA A 14 2.16 10.51 6.96
N ALA A 15 3.39 11.03 7.05
CA ALA A 15 4.54 10.26 7.51
C ALA A 15 4.43 9.85 8.99
N ALA A 16 3.93 10.75 9.85
CA ALA A 16 3.74 10.50 11.28
C ALA A 16 2.66 9.45 11.54
N ASP A 17 1.64 9.37 10.69
CA ASP A 17 0.56 8.40 10.80
C ASP A 17 0.90 7.04 10.18
N VAL A 18 1.29 7.04 8.90
CA VAL A 18 1.49 5.81 8.12
C VAL A 18 2.86 5.18 8.39
N GLY A 19 3.89 5.99 8.66
CA GLY A 19 5.26 5.51 8.91
C GLY A 19 5.36 4.49 10.05
N PRO A 20 4.80 4.76 11.25
CA PRO A 20 4.79 3.79 12.35
C PRO A 20 4.02 2.50 12.02
N ARG A 21 2.93 2.59 11.23
CA ARG A 21 2.16 1.42 10.80
C ARG A 21 2.97 0.53 9.86
N VAL A 22 3.69 1.12 8.90
CA VAL A 22 4.59 0.40 8.00
C VAL A 22 5.72 -0.28 8.80
N ARG A 23 6.37 0.44 9.72
CA ARG A 23 7.41 -0.15 10.57
C ARG A 23 6.90 -1.32 11.39
N ARG A 24 5.70 -1.19 12.00
CA ARG A 24 5.07 -2.27 12.75
C ARG A 24 4.75 -3.48 11.86
N LEU A 25 4.22 -3.25 10.66
CA LEU A 25 3.94 -4.32 9.70
C LEU A 25 5.23 -5.08 9.34
N LEU A 26 6.30 -4.36 9.02
CA LEU A 26 7.58 -4.95 8.62
C LEU A 26 8.28 -5.71 9.76
N ALA A 27 8.03 -5.32 11.01
CA ALA A 27 8.56 -6.01 12.19
C ALA A 27 7.71 -7.21 12.63
N ALA A 28 6.45 -7.29 12.17
CA ALA A 28 5.57 -8.41 12.49
C ALA A 28 5.96 -9.67 11.72
N ASP A 29 5.66 -10.84 12.29
CA ASP A 29 5.84 -12.10 11.59
C ASP A 29 4.96 -12.14 10.33
N ILE A 30 5.45 -12.82 9.28
CA ILE A 30 4.78 -12.92 7.99
C ILE A 30 3.31 -13.39 8.10
N ASP A 31 3.03 -14.31 9.02
CA ASP A 31 1.68 -14.86 9.21
C ASP A 31 0.73 -13.85 9.87
N GLU A 32 1.26 -12.83 10.55
CA GLU A 32 0.49 -11.75 11.16
C GLU A 32 0.22 -10.59 10.18
N GLN A 33 0.97 -10.54 9.07
CA GLN A 33 0.87 -9.48 8.07
C GLN A 33 -0.36 -9.69 7.14
N ARG A 34 -1.55 -9.30 7.61
CA ARG A 34 -2.80 -9.36 6.82
C ARG A 34 -2.86 -8.40 5.63
N THR A 35 -1.94 -7.44 5.54
CA THR A 35 -1.84 -6.47 4.45
C THR A 35 -0.39 -6.34 3.95
N GLY A 36 -0.15 -5.47 2.98
CA GLY A 36 1.18 -5.14 2.47
C GLY A 36 1.58 -3.69 2.75
N PRO A 37 2.88 -3.38 2.76
CA PRO A 37 3.38 -2.03 3.00
C PRO A 37 2.87 -1.02 1.97
N LEU A 38 2.71 -1.41 0.69
CA LEU A 38 2.16 -0.52 -0.34
C LEU A 38 0.69 -0.15 -0.06
N ALA A 39 -0.11 -1.11 0.42
CA ALA A 39 -1.49 -0.84 0.80
C ALA A 39 -1.57 0.14 1.98
N LEU A 40 -0.64 0.06 2.94
CA LEU A 40 -0.53 1.06 4.01
C LEU A 40 -0.16 2.45 3.46
N VAL A 41 0.80 2.52 2.54
CA VAL A 41 1.19 3.80 1.92
C VAL A 41 0.04 4.40 1.12
N ARG A 42 -0.79 3.61 0.45
CA ARG A 42 -1.98 4.11 -0.25
C ARG A 42 -2.98 4.80 0.67
N HIS A 43 -3.04 4.46 1.96
CA HIS A 43 -3.86 5.24 2.91
C HIS A 43 -3.34 6.67 3.15
N ALA A 44 -2.07 6.95 2.84
CA ALA A 44 -1.50 8.28 2.98
C ALA A 44 -2.08 9.29 1.97
N VAL A 45 -2.74 8.85 0.89
CA VAL A 45 -3.28 9.74 -0.15
C VAL A 45 -4.38 10.66 0.37
N ALA A 46 -5.04 10.30 1.46
CA ALA A 46 -6.04 11.15 2.11
C ALA A 46 -5.49 12.53 2.51
N TYR A 47 -4.20 12.62 2.85
CA TYR A 47 -3.55 13.87 3.24
C TYR A 47 -3.39 14.85 2.07
N PRO A 48 -2.70 14.51 0.95
CA PRO A 48 -2.65 15.39 -0.21
C PRO A 48 -4.03 15.59 -0.86
N ALA A 49 -4.92 14.59 -0.86
CA ALA A 49 -6.30 14.76 -1.33
C ALA A 49 -7.07 15.85 -0.54
N SER A 50 -6.90 15.89 0.79
CA SER A 50 -7.50 16.93 1.63
C SER A 50 -6.96 18.33 1.30
N VAL A 51 -5.67 18.44 0.97
CA VAL A 51 -5.07 19.71 0.54
C VAL A 51 -5.65 20.16 -0.80
N LEU A 52 -5.76 19.26 -1.78
CA LEU A 52 -6.36 19.57 -3.08
C LEU A 52 -7.84 19.96 -2.96
N SER A 53 -8.59 19.25 -2.12
CA SER A 53 -10.00 19.55 -1.86
C SER A 53 -10.17 20.93 -1.21
N ALA A 54 -9.38 21.24 -0.19
CA ALA A 54 -9.38 22.56 0.46
C ALA A 54 -8.94 23.69 -0.48
N ALA A 55 -8.15 23.38 -1.51
CA ALA A 55 -7.76 24.31 -2.57
C ALA A 55 -8.88 24.56 -3.61
N GLY A 56 -9.97 23.78 -3.57
CA GLY A 56 -11.02 23.82 -4.59
C GLY A 56 -10.65 23.12 -5.89
N VAL A 57 -9.64 22.25 -5.89
CA VAL A 57 -9.27 21.46 -7.07
C VAL A 57 -10.35 20.39 -7.30
N ALA A 58 -10.88 20.35 -8.52
CA ALA A 58 -11.87 19.34 -8.90
C ALA A 58 -11.26 17.93 -8.90
N PRO A 59 -11.99 16.90 -8.43
CA PRO A 59 -11.62 15.50 -8.62
C PRO A 59 -11.36 15.15 -10.09
N VAL A 60 -10.56 14.11 -10.32
CA VAL A 60 -10.30 13.61 -11.68
C VAL A 60 -11.34 12.56 -12.08
N GLU A 61 -11.59 12.43 -13.39
CA GLU A 61 -12.34 11.30 -13.92
C GLU A 61 -11.49 10.02 -13.78
N ARG A 62 -12.07 8.97 -13.21
CA ARG A 62 -11.39 7.71 -12.89
C ARG A 62 -12.13 6.57 -13.55
N ASP A 63 -11.39 5.58 -14.04
CA ASP A 63 -12.00 4.36 -14.57
C ASP A 63 -12.69 3.53 -13.47
N ALA A 64 -13.53 2.58 -13.89
CA ALA A 64 -14.33 1.78 -12.97
C ALA A 64 -13.49 0.91 -12.02
N ASP A 65 -12.29 0.49 -12.43
CA ASP A 65 -11.40 -0.30 -11.59
C ASP A 65 -10.72 0.56 -10.53
N ALA A 66 -10.24 1.75 -10.89
CA ALA A 66 -9.67 2.72 -9.96
C ALA A 66 -10.69 3.15 -8.89
N VAL A 67 -11.94 3.44 -9.28
CA VAL A 67 -13.02 3.77 -8.34
C VAL A 67 -13.31 2.61 -7.38
N ARG A 68 -13.31 1.38 -7.89
CA ARG A 68 -13.59 0.18 -7.08
C ARG A 68 -12.46 -0.16 -6.12
N LEU A 69 -11.21 -0.03 -6.57
CA LEU A 69 -10.02 -0.39 -5.80
C LEU A 69 -9.66 0.69 -4.76
N PHE A 70 -9.89 1.96 -5.09
CA PHE A 70 -9.52 3.11 -4.28
C PHE A 70 -10.69 4.10 -4.17
N PRO A 71 -11.80 3.72 -3.51
CA PRO A 71 -13.01 4.55 -3.46
C PRO A 71 -12.75 5.94 -2.88
N ASP A 72 -11.82 6.05 -1.92
CA ASP A 72 -11.49 7.29 -1.21
C ASP A 72 -10.46 8.18 -1.94
N ASP A 73 -9.96 7.76 -3.11
CA ASP A 73 -8.91 8.48 -3.85
C ASP A 73 -9.45 9.28 -5.03
N ALA A 74 -10.24 10.30 -4.72
CA ALA A 74 -10.89 11.15 -5.73
C ALA A 74 -9.92 11.86 -6.69
N TYR A 75 -8.62 11.88 -6.39
CA TYR A 75 -7.58 12.56 -7.16
C TYR A 75 -6.60 11.61 -7.84
N ASP A 76 -6.83 10.30 -7.78
CA ASP A 76 -5.99 9.26 -8.40
C ASP A 76 -4.51 9.35 -8.00
N LEU A 77 -4.27 9.52 -6.70
CA LEU A 77 -2.93 9.69 -6.10
C LEU A 77 -2.34 8.36 -5.60
N SER A 78 -3.11 7.28 -5.61
CA SER A 78 -2.73 5.97 -5.09
C SER A 78 -1.62 5.36 -5.94
N PRO A 79 -0.41 5.15 -5.39
CA PRO A 79 0.69 4.61 -6.16
C PRO A 79 0.35 3.18 -6.62
N ALA A 80 0.50 2.89 -7.92
CA ALA A 80 0.35 1.54 -8.44
C ALA A 80 1.52 0.64 -8.00
N SER A 81 2.69 1.22 -7.74
CA SER A 81 3.90 0.50 -7.31
C SER A 81 4.80 1.31 -6.36
N PHE A 82 5.76 0.64 -5.70
CA PHE A 82 6.78 1.33 -4.91
C PHE A 82 7.68 2.26 -5.74
N ALA A 83 7.86 1.98 -7.03
CA ALA A 83 8.72 2.79 -7.89
C ALA A 83 8.16 4.20 -8.15
N GLU A 84 6.85 4.38 -8.00
CA GLU A 84 6.19 5.70 -8.10
C GLU A 84 6.42 6.57 -6.87
N LEU A 85 6.74 5.96 -5.72
CA LEU A 85 7.14 6.69 -4.52
C LEU A 85 8.61 7.11 -4.60
N HIS A 86 9.47 6.17 -4.96
CA HIS A 86 10.89 6.41 -5.20
C HIS A 86 11.49 5.24 -6.00
N PRO A 87 12.33 5.48 -7.03
CA PRO A 87 12.90 4.42 -7.87
C PRO A 87 13.62 3.33 -7.06
N ASP A 88 14.39 3.72 -6.04
CA ASP A 88 15.15 2.79 -5.19
C ASP A 88 14.27 1.83 -4.37
N LEU A 89 12.97 2.09 -4.25
CA LEU A 89 12.03 1.21 -3.55
C LEU A 89 11.53 0.05 -4.42
N ARG A 90 11.82 0.06 -5.73
CA ARG A 90 11.43 -1.03 -6.64
C ARG A 90 12.01 -2.37 -6.20
N GLY A 91 13.32 -2.43 -5.98
CA GLY A 91 14.03 -3.65 -5.56
C GLY A 91 13.52 -4.18 -4.23
N PRO A 92 13.58 -3.38 -3.14
CA PRO A 92 13.09 -3.77 -1.83
C PRO A 92 11.62 -4.22 -1.83
N GLY A 93 10.76 -3.57 -2.62
CA GLY A 93 9.35 -3.95 -2.74
C GLY A 93 9.14 -5.35 -3.34
N LEU A 94 9.90 -5.67 -4.39
CA LEU A 94 9.87 -6.99 -5.04
C LEU A 94 10.44 -8.07 -4.12
N GLU A 95 11.57 -7.80 -3.48
CA GLU A 95 12.23 -8.72 -2.54
C GLU A 95 11.32 -9.06 -1.36
N TRP A 96 10.68 -8.06 -0.76
CA TRP A 96 9.70 -8.27 0.31
C TRP A 96 8.55 -9.16 -0.15
N GLY A 97 7.98 -8.90 -1.33
CA GLY A 97 6.88 -9.70 -1.87
C GLY A 97 7.27 -11.15 -2.11
N ALA A 98 8.46 -11.37 -2.69
CA ALA A 98 9.01 -12.71 -2.92
C ALA A 98 9.29 -13.45 -1.61
N ALA A 99 9.91 -12.78 -0.64
CA ALA A 99 10.20 -13.34 0.68
C ALA A 99 8.92 -13.75 1.41
N LYS A 100 7.90 -12.87 1.44
CA LYS A 100 6.60 -13.16 2.03
C LYS A 100 5.93 -14.38 1.40
N ALA A 101 5.86 -14.43 0.07
CA ALA A 101 5.27 -15.57 -0.64
C ALA A 101 6.04 -16.87 -0.38
N HIS A 102 7.38 -16.80 -0.32
CA HIS A 102 8.23 -17.95 -0.04
C HIS A 102 8.01 -18.51 1.36
N VAL A 103 7.99 -17.65 2.37
CA VAL A 103 7.73 -18.04 3.77
C VAL A 103 6.34 -18.62 3.93
N HIS A 104 5.32 -17.94 3.38
CA HIS A 104 3.94 -18.44 3.40
C HIS A 104 3.84 -19.82 2.76
N ARG A 105 4.45 -20.05 1.59
CA ARG A 105 4.47 -21.35 0.93
C ARG A 105 5.21 -22.41 1.74
N ARG A 106 6.32 -22.07 2.42
CA ARG A 106 7.03 -23.05 3.27
C ARG A 106 6.23 -23.47 4.49
N ARG A 107 5.50 -22.53 5.10
CA ARG A 107 4.76 -22.78 6.35
C ARG A 107 3.39 -23.43 6.10
N HIS A 108 2.71 -23.02 5.03
CA HIS A 108 1.33 -23.43 4.74
C HIS A 108 1.21 -24.28 3.46
N GLY A 109 2.32 -24.61 2.81
CA GLY A 109 2.36 -25.41 1.60
C GLY A 109 2.87 -26.84 1.84
N ALA A 110 1.97 -27.74 2.25
CA ALA A 110 2.06 -29.19 2.03
C ALA A 110 0.64 -29.80 2.13
N HIS A 111 0.17 -30.75 1.34
CA HIS A 111 0.62 -31.54 0.19
C HIS A 111 -0.68 -31.95 -0.57
N PRO A 112 -0.77 -31.99 -1.92
CA PRO A 112 -1.92 -32.63 -2.56
C PRO A 112 -1.82 -34.13 -2.27
N GLY A 113 -2.56 -34.59 -1.26
CA GLY A 113 -2.72 -36.01 -1.00
C GLY A 113 -3.26 -36.65 -2.27
N PHE A 114 -2.40 -37.39 -2.97
CA PHE A 114 -2.89 -38.41 -3.89
C PHE A 114 -3.57 -39.47 -3.03
N PRO A 115 -4.84 -39.83 -3.29
CA PRO A 115 -5.42 -40.97 -2.62
C PRO A 115 -4.62 -42.21 -3.00
N ASP A 116 -4.21 -42.99 -2.00
CA ASP A 116 -3.65 -44.32 -2.21
C ASP A 116 -4.70 -45.15 -2.97
N SER A 117 -4.41 -45.46 -4.23
CA SER A 117 -5.10 -46.53 -4.96
C SER A 117 -4.64 -47.86 -4.37
N GLY A 118 -5.31 -48.31 -3.32
CA GLY A 118 -5.11 -49.63 -2.72
C GLY A 118 -6.45 -50.27 -2.39
N GLY A 119 -6.80 -51.35 -3.09
CA GLY A 119 -7.93 -52.24 -2.80
C GLY A 119 -8.66 -52.71 -4.03
#